data_AF-A0A7J9QEP5-F1
#
_entry.id   AF-A0A7J9QEP5-F1
#
_cell.length_a   1.000
_cell.length_b   1.000
_cell.length_c   1.000
_cell.angle_alpha   90.00
_cell.angle_beta   90.00
_cell.angle_gamma   90.00
#
_symmetry.space_group_name_H-M   'P 1'
#
loop_
_entity.id
_entity.type
_entity.pdbx_description
1 polymer ?
#
loop_
_entity_poly.entity_id
_entity_poly.type
_entity_poly.pdbx_seq_one_letter_code
_entity_poly.pdbx_strand_id
1 'polypeptide(L)'
;MSQLKPNIKIYERERIILQSIKNNPDLHHNGLIKLIVPQYMAKNTFENARNSLIEKEIIFVKKKGNMKFYVPTPNYKEKSQQRLEQNTNKAFHDIKLKIKNLDVSFPHKDIDEKILIGTMFLKILLQTDTGFTILDSIKNPKKTLYRDEHLMIQQLISQLFKIIKNDVDYEQIFPTIVSYHQVNVSQYDS
;
A
#
# COMPACT_ATOMS: atom_id res chain seq x y z
N MET A 1 -1.75 22.91 -4.77
CA MET A 1 -1.43 21.65 -4.08
C MET A 1 -1.88 20.49 -4.95
N SER A 2 -0.96 19.66 -5.43
CA SER A 2 -1.27 18.53 -6.30
C SER A 2 -1.92 17.43 -5.45
N GLN A 3 -3.22 17.20 -5.69
CA GLN A 3 -3.86 15.95 -5.31
C GLN A 3 -2.93 14.80 -5.71
N LEU A 4 -2.66 13.88 -4.79
CA LEU A 4 -2.02 12.58 -5.04
C LEU A 4 -2.94 11.72 -5.94
N LYS A 5 -3.29 12.22 -7.12
CA LYS A 5 -3.93 11.41 -8.15
C LYS A 5 -2.93 10.30 -8.45
N PRO A 6 -3.33 9.03 -8.31
CA PRO A 6 -2.49 7.95 -8.74
C PRO A 6 -2.07 8.23 -10.18
N ASN A 7 -0.79 8.07 -10.51
CA ASN A 7 -0.33 8.32 -11.87
C ASN A 7 -0.97 7.26 -12.78
N ILE A 8 -2.14 7.59 -13.35
CA ILE A 8 -2.98 6.69 -14.15
C ILE A 8 -2.16 6.01 -15.24
N LYS A 9 -1.15 6.72 -15.77
CA LYS A 9 -0.23 6.19 -16.79
C LYS A 9 0.56 4.97 -16.30
N ILE A 10 0.93 4.88 -15.01
CA ILE A 10 1.64 3.71 -14.47
C ILE A 10 0.75 2.47 -14.51
N TYR A 11 -0.49 2.57 -14.02
CA TYR A 11 -1.41 1.43 -14.02
C TYR A 11 -1.84 1.03 -15.43
N GLU A 12 -1.99 2.00 -16.33
CA GLU A 12 -2.23 1.73 -17.74
C GLU A 12 -1.08 0.92 -18.36
N ARG A 13 0.17 1.32 -18.11
CA ARG A 13 1.36 0.63 -18.63
C ARG A 13 1.47 -0.80 -18.09
N GLU A 14 1.26 -0.99 -16.79
CA GLU A 14 1.24 -2.31 -16.16
C GLU A 14 0.14 -3.21 -16.76
N ARG A 15 -1.07 -2.66 -16.94
CA ARG A 15 -2.19 -3.36 -17.58
C ARG A 15 -1.85 -3.79 -19.00
N ILE A 16 -1.29 -2.89 -19.82
CA ILE A 16 -0.89 -3.19 -21.20
C ILE A 16 0.13 -4.33 -21.21
N ILE A 17 1.19 -4.25 -20.42
CA ILE A 17 2.23 -5.28 -20.36
C ILE A 17 1.65 -6.63 -19.93
N LEU A 18 0.83 -6.64 -18.87
CA LEU A 18 0.20 -7.87 -18.39
C LEU A 18 -0.70 -8.50 -19.45
N GLN A 19 -1.48 -7.69 -20.17
CA GLN A 19 -2.35 -8.17 -21.25
C GLN A 19 -1.52 -8.72 -22.42
N SER A 20 -0.45 -8.03 -22.83
CA SER A 20 0.43 -8.51 -23.89
C SER A 20 1.11 -9.83 -23.54
N ILE A 21 1.52 -10.01 -22.29
CA ILE A 21 2.06 -11.29 -21.78
C ILE A 21 1.01 -12.41 -21.87
N LYS A 22 -0.22 -12.14 -21.43
CA LYS A 22 -1.31 -13.13 -21.49
C LYS A 22 -1.66 -13.53 -22.92
N ASN A 23 -1.67 -12.57 -23.83
CA ASN A 23 -2.04 -12.80 -25.23
C ASN A 23 -0.91 -13.47 -26.03
N ASN A 24 0.33 -13.41 -25.57
CA ASN A 24 1.50 -13.88 -26.31
C ASN A 24 2.46 -14.68 -25.39
N PRO A 25 2.05 -15.84 -24.88
CA PRO A 25 2.81 -16.59 -23.87
C PRO A 25 4.19 -17.07 -24.35
N ASP A 26 4.35 -17.25 -25.67
CA ASP A 26 5.59 -17.72 -26.28
C ASP A 26 6.57 -16.59 -26.64
N LEU A 27 6.19 -15.32 -26.42
CA LEU A 27 7.10 -14.21 -26.67
C LEU A 27 8.08 -14.04 -25.50
N HIS A 28 9.34 -14.32 -25.78
CA HIS A 28 10.45 -13.88 -24.95
C HIS A 28 10.57 -12.34 -24.90
N HIS A 29 11.34 -11.83 -23.94
CA HIS A 29 11.51 -10.41 -23.63
C HIS A 29 11.69 -9.47 -24.83
N ASN A 30 12.57 -9.83 -25.79
CA ASN A 30 12.82 -8.98 -26.96
C ASN A 30 11.61 -8.93 -27.91
N GLY A 31 10.83 -10.01 -28.00
CA GLY A 31 9.57 -10.04 -28.75
C GLY A 31 8.53 -9.12 -28.13
N LEU A 32 8.40 -9.14 -26.80
CA LEU A 32 7.50 -8.25 -26.07
C LEU A 32 7.91 -6.78 -26.20
N ILE A 33 9.23 -6.47 -26.17
CA ILE A 33 9.73 -5.13 -26.44
C ILE A 33 9.31 -4.67 -27.83
N LYS A 34 9.54 -5.48 -28.87
CA LYS A 34 9.18 -5.14 -30.26
C LYS A 34 7.68 -4.92 -30.44
N LEU A 35 6.84 -5.64 -29.68
CA LEU A 35 5.40 -5.49 -29.72
C LEU A 35 4.92 -4.22 -29.01
N ILE A 36 5.42 -3.97 -27.79
CA ILE A 36 4.82 -2.99 -26.88
C ILE A 36 5.46 -1.60 -27.03
N VAL A 37 6.78 -1.54 -27.19
CA VAL A 37 7.52 -0.27 -27.15
C VAL A 37 7.15 0.68 -28.28
N PRO A 38 7.05 0.23 -29.55
CA PRO A 38 6.70 1.13 -30.65
C PRO A 38 5.30 1.76 -30.52
N GLN A 39 4.38 1.08 -29.84
CA GLN A 39 2.96 1.48 -29.79
C GLN A 39 2.57 2.22 -28.51
N TYR A 40 3.12 1.83 -27.35
CA TYR A 40 2.54 2.22 -26.07
C TYR A 40 3.48 3.00 -25.15
N MET A 41 4.80 2.75 -25.20
CA MET A 41 5.73 3.33 -24.23
C MET A 41 7.20 3.21 -24.63
N ALA A 42 8.05 4.12 -24.17
CA ALA A 42 9.51 4.00 -24.34
C ALA A 42 10.08 2.75 -23.64
N LYS A 43 11.24 2.26 -24.10
CA LYS A 43 11.89 1.04 -23.57
C LYS A 43 12.11 1.09 -22.05
N ASN A 44 12.69 2.16 -21.52
CA ASN A 44 12.90 2.30 -20.06
C ASN A 44 11.59 2.27 -19.29
N THR A 45 10.52 2.82 -19.86
CA THR A 45 9.19 2.80 -19.24
C THR A 45 8.62 1.39 -19.20
N PHE A 46 8.77 0.61 -20.28
CA PHE A 46 8.40 -0.80 -20.31
C PHE A 46 9.16 -1.59 -19.25
N GLU A 47 10.47 -1.40 -19.14
CA GLU A 47 11.31 -2.11 -18.18
C GLU A 47 10.92 -1.81 -16.73
N ASN A 48 10.62 -0.55 -16.41
CA ASN A 48 10.17 -0.14 -15.07
C ASN A 48 8.79 -0.72 -14.74
N ALA A 49 7.82 -0.63 -15.64
CA ALA A 49 6.48 -1.17 -15.42
C ALA A 49 6.51 -2.72 -15.31
N ARG A 50 7.33 -3.39 -16.13
CA ARG A 50 7.59 -4.83 -16.01
C ARG A 50 8.21 -5.17 -14.65
N ASN A 51 9.22 -4.42 -14.20
CA ASN A 51 9.84 -4.67 -12.89
C ASN A 51 8.81 -4.53 -11.77
N SER A 52 7.95 -3.51 -11.84
CA SER A 52 6.87 -3.35 -10.85
C SER A 52 5.90 -4.53 -10.85
N LEU A 53 5.55 -5.09 -12.01
CA LEU A 53 4.73 -6.31 -12.08
C LEU A 53 5.43 -7.54 -11.44
N ILE A 54 6.76 -7.62 -11.53
CA ILE A 54 7.56 -8.68 -10.89
C ILE A 54 7.64 -8.46 -9.38
N GLU A 55 7.88 -7.23 -8.93
CA GLU A 55 7.94 -6.84 -7.52
C GLU A 55 6.59 -7.06 -6.81
N LYS A 56 5.48 -6.79 -7.52
CA LYS A 56 4.11 -7.12 -7.08
C LYS A 56 3.77 -8.60 -7.22
N GLU A 57 4.69 -9.39 -7.79
CA GLU A 57 4.56 -10.81 -8.06
C GLU A 57 3.32 -11.18 -8.89
N ILE A 58 2.86 -10.25 -9.72
CA ILE A 58 1.78 -10.46 -10.69
C ILE A 58 2.27 -11.37 -11.82
N ILE A 59 3.55 -11.23 -12.18
CA ILE A 59 4.27 -12.07 -13.13
C ILE A 59 5.58 -12.55 -12.53
N PHE A 60 6.12 -13.66 -13.05
CA PHE A 60 7.48 -14.11 -12.75
C PHE A 60 8.27 -14.39 -14.03
N VAL A 61 9.59 -14.50 -13.88
CA VAL A 61 10.51 -14.72 -15.00
C VAL A 61 10.87 -16.19 -15.10
N LYS A 62 10.53 -16.82 -16.22
CA LYS A 62 11.02 -18.15 -16.60
C LYS A 62 12.20 -17.99 -17.56
N LYS A 63 13.33 -18.62 -17.25
CA LYS A 63 14.50 -18.65 -18.14
C LYS A 63 14.52 -19.94 -18.96
N LYS A 64 14.83 -19.84 -20.25
CA LYS A 64 15.11 -20.97 -21.15
C LYS A 64 16.35 -20.62 -21.95
N GLY A 65 17.50 -21.19 -21.56
CA GLY A 65 18.81 -20.71 -22.02
C GLY A 65 18.98 -19.23 -21.68
N ASN A 66 19.43 -18.42 -22.65
CA ASN A 66 19.61 -16.98 -22.49
C ASN A 66 18.31 -16.15 -22.63
N MET A 67 17.18 -16.79 -22.94
CA MET A 67 15.90 -16.11 -23.15
C MET A 67 15.12 -15.99 -21.84
N LYS A 68 14.48 -14.82 -21.63
CA LYS A 68 13.57 -14.54 -20.53
C LYS A 68 12.13 -14.52 -21.04
N PHE A 69 11.27 -15.29 -20.41
CA PHE A 69 9.82 -15.31 -20.63
C PHE A 69 9.14 -14.79 -19.37
N TYR A 70 8.11 -13.99 -19.55
CA TYR A 70 7.30 -13.49 -18.45
C TYR A 70 5.99 -14.25 -18.45
N VAL A 71 5.59 -14.73 -17.29
CA VAL A 71 4.40 -15.57 -17.15
C VAL A 71 3.57 -15.08 -15.98
N PRO A 72 2.22 -15.02 -16.09
CA PRO A 72 1.36 -14.68 -14.97
C PRO A 72 1.55 -15.67 -13.82
N THR A 73 1.50 -15.17 -12.58
CA THR A 73 1.61 -16.01 -11.39
C THR A 73 0.38 -16.92 -11.26
N PRO A 74 0.54 -18.26 -11.18
CA PRO A 74 -0.57 -19.18 -10.93
C PRO A 74 -1.20 -18.91 -9.57
N ASN A 75 -2.54 -18.98 -9.52
CA ASN A 75 -3.35 -18.76 -8.31
C ASN A 75 -3.04 -17.41 -7.65
N TYR A 76 -2.79 -16.38 -8.47
CA TYR A 76 -2.46 -15.03 -7.97
C TYR A 76 -3.56 -14.48 -7.07
N LYS A 77 -4.84 -14.77 -7.36
CA LYS A 77 -5.96 -14.34 -6.52
C LYS A 77 -5.80 -14.84 -5.09
N GLU A 78 -5.65 -16.14 -4.91
CA GLU A 78 -5.51 -16.79 -3.60
C GLU A 78 -4.22 -16.33 -2.90
N LYS A 79 -3.09 -16.30 -3.63
CA LYS A 79 -1.80 -15.86 -3.08
C LYS A 79 -1.80 -14.40 -2.66
N SER A 80 -2.41 -13.52 -3.46
CA SER A 80 -2.48 -12.09 -3.14
C SER A 80 -3.34 -11.83 -1.90
N GLN A 81 -4.45 -12.57 -1.73
CA GLN A 81 -5.27 -12.50 -0.53
C GLN A 81 -4.52 -13.00 0.72
N GLN A 82 -3.84 -14.14 0.62
CA GLN A 82 -3.03 -14.68 1.72
C GLN A 82 -1.90 -13.71 2.12
N ARG A 83 -1.24 -13.07 1.15
CA ARG A 83 -0.21 -12.07 1.44
C ARG A 83 -0.77 -10.81 2.08
N LEU A 84 -1.90 -10.32 1.58
CA LEU A 84 -2.57 -9.19 2.19
C LEU A 84 -2.90 -9.49 3.66
N GLU A 85 -3.43 -10.67 3.94
CA GLU A 85 -3.72 -11.13 5.30
C GLU A 85 -2.46 -11.23 6.17
N GLN A 86 -1.39 -11.87 5.68
CA GLN A 86 -0.13 -11.98 6.40
C GLN A 86 0.48 -10.60 6.71
N ASN A 87 0.53 -9.72 5.72
CA ASN A 87 1.10 -8.38 5.88
C ASN A 87 0.25 -7.51 6.81
N THR A 88 -1.07 -7.59 6.71
CA THR A 88 -1.99 -6.83 7.58
C THR A 88 -1.86 -7.31 9.03
N ASN A 89 -1.87 -8.62 9.27
CA ASN A 89 -1.68 -9.18 10.61
C ASN A 89 -0.31 -8.82 11.20
N LYS A 90 0.76 -8.88 10.40
CA LYS A 90 2.09 -8.46 10.83
C LYS A 90 2.11 -6.99 11.21
N ALA A 91 1.57 -6.11 10.36
CA ALA A 91 1.48 -4.68 10.63
C ALA A 91 0.67 -4.40 11.92
N PHE A 92 -0.45 -5.11 12.11
CA PHE A 92 -1.28 -5.03 13.32
C PHE A 92 -0.50 -5.41 14.60
N HIS A 93 0.22 -6.53 14.58
CA HIS A 93 1.01 -6.94 15.73
C HIS A 93 2.17 -5.97 16.01
N ASP A 94 2.88 -5.53 14.96
CA ASP A 94 3.99 -4.59 15.08
C ASP A 94 3.53 -3.24 15.63
N ILE A 95 2.42 -2.68 15.13
CA ILE A 95 1.92 -1.37 15.57
C ILE A 95 1.39 -1.42 17.01
N LYS A 96 0.75 -2.51 17.40
CA LYS A 96 0.27 -2.73 18.77
C LYS A 96 1.41 -2.73 19.78
N LEU A 97 2.57 -3.28 19.43
CA LEU A 97 3.75 -3.24 20.30
C LEU A 97 4.37 -1.84 20.34
N LYS A 98 4.50 -1.19 19.18
CA LYS A 98 5.14 0.13 19.07
C LYS A 98 4.37 1.23 19.80
N ILE A 99 3.04 1.23 19.75
CA ILE A 99 2.20 2.25 20.42
C ILE A 99 2.34 2.19 21.94
N LYS A 100 2.52 1.00 22.53
CA LYS A 100 2.70 0.87 23.98
C LYS A 100 3.90 1.65 24.52
N ASN A 101 4.97 1.73 23.72
CA ASN A 101 6.19 2.45 24.11
C ASN A 101 6.15 3.94 23.75
N LEU A 102 5.10 4.36 23.03
CA LEU A 102 5.00 5.72 22.53
C LEU A 102 4.74 6.73 23.66
N ASP A 103 3.91 6.39 24.63
CA ASP A 103 3.57 7.27 25.76
C ASP A 103 4.81 7.72 26.56
N VAL A 104 5.81 6.84 26.66
CA VAL A 104 7.09 7.13 27.35
C VAL A 104 8.04 7.90 26.44
N SER A 105 8.15 7.52 25.17
CA SER A 105 9.17 8.07 24.27
C SER A 105 8.77 9.38 23.61
N PHE A 106 7.48 9.61 23.37
CA PHE A 106 6.95 10.75 22.61
C PHE A 106 7.22 12.11 23.26
N PRO A 107 7.04 12.30 24.59
CA PRO A 107 7.28 13.60 25.21
C PRO A 107 8.73 14.09 25.13
N HIS A 108 9.68 13.16 24.94
CA HIS A 108 11.13 13.45 24.89
C HIS A 108 11.64 13.78 23.48
N LYS A 109 10.74 13.86 22.50
CA LYS A 109 11.06 14.15 21.09
C LYS A 109 10.96 15.64 20.81
N ASP A 110 11.64 16.11 19.77
CA ASP A 110 11.37 17.46 19.24
C ASP A 110 10.05 17.47 18.44
N ILE A 111 9.56 18.68 18.14
CA ILE A 111 8.26 18.90 17.50
C ILE A 111 8.18 18.21 16.12
N ASP A 112 9.24 18.29 15.32
CA ASP A 112 9.27 17.71 13.98
C ASP A 112 9.27 16.18 14.05
N GLU A 113 10.05 15.61 14.97
CA GLU A 113 10.02 14.17 15.26
C GLU A 113 8.64 13.70 15.74
N LYS A 114 7.99 14.45 16.64
CA LYS A 114 6.63 14.16 17.12
C LYS A 114 5.62 14.16 15.98
N ILE A 115 5.67 15.15 15.09
CA ILE A 115 4.80 15.24 13.90
C ILE A 115 5.03 14.05 12.97
N LEU A 116 6.30 13.71 12.68
CA LEU A 116 6.65 12.58 11.82
C LEU A 116 6.15 11.26 12.40
N ILE A 117 6.41 11.02 13.69
CA ILE A 117 5.98 9.82 14.40
C ILE A 117 4.45 9.74 14.42
N GLY A 118 3.76 10.78 14.87
CA GLY A 118 2.30 10.78 14.95
C GLY A 118 1.63 10.55 13.59
N THR A 119 2.15 11.18 12.53
CA THR A 119 1.67 10.97 11.15
C THR A 119 1.93 9.54 10.67
N MET A 120 3.13 9.01 10.92
CA MET A 120 3.48 7.64 10.53
C MET A 120 2.59 6.60 11.24
N PHE A 121 2.38 6.75 12.55
CA PHE A 121 1.55 5.83 13.33
C PHE A 121 0.10 5.87 12.88
N LEU A 122 -0.49 7.07 12.71
CA LEU A 122 -1.86 7.21 12.25
C LEU A 122 -2.04 6.61 10.86
N LYS A 123 -1.10 6.85 9.94
CA LYS A 123 -1.10 6.23 8.61
C LYS A 123 -1.05 4.70 8.68
N ILE A 124 -0.17 4.11 9.49
CA ILE A 124 -0.07 2.65 9.62
C ILE A 124 -1.35 2.07 10.21
N LEU A 125 -1.93 2.69 11.24
CA LEU A 125 -3.19 2.25 11.85
C LEU A 125 -4.31 2.21 10.81
N LEU A 126 -4.51 3.31 10.08
CA LEU A 126 -5.55 3.42 9.05
C LEU A 126 -5.32 2.45 7.87
N GLN A 127 -4.07 2.28 7.43
CA GLN A 127 -3.73 1.33 6.37
C GLN A 127 -3.94 -0.12 6.80
N THR A 128 -3.65 -0.44 8.06
CA THR A 128 -3.88 -1.77 8.63
C THR A 128 -5.37 -2.05 8.72
N ASP A 129 -6.17 -1.08 9.19
CA ASP A 129 -7.63 -1.18 9.23
C ASP A 129 -8.22 -1.42 7.84
N THR A 130 -7.75 -0.64 6.86
CA THR A 130 -8.12 -0.80 5.45
C THR A 130 -7.77 -2.20 4.92
N GLY A 131 -6.63 -2.75 5.33
CA GLY A 131 -6.23 -4.12 4.98
C GLY A 131 -7.26 -5.16 5.44
N PHE A 132 -7.71 -5.07 6.69
CA PHE A 132 -8.76 -5.93 7.23
C PHE A 132 -10.10 -5.70 6.54
N THR A 133 -10.49 -4.45 6.27
CA THR A 133 -11.72 -4.14 5.52
C THR A 133 -11.71 -4.74 4.11
N ILE A 134 -10.57 -4.68 3.41
CA ILE A 134 -10.42 -5.32 2.10
C ILE A 134 -10.57 -6.85 2.22
N LEU A 135 -9.95 -7.46 3.24
CA LEU A 135 -10.05 -8.91 3.46
C LEU A 135 -11.48 -9.35 3.79
N ASP A 136 -12.18 -8.61 4.65
CA ASP A 136 -13.60 -8.83 4.93
C ASP A 136 -14.43 -8.75 3.66
N SER A 137 -14.22 -7.69 2.87
CA SER A 137 -14.97 -7.47 1.62
C SER A 137 -14.74 -8.58 0.60
N ILE A 138 -13.51 -9.09 0.49
CA ILE A 138 -13.13 -10.13 -0.46
C ILE A 138 -13.60 -11.52 0.00
N LYS A 139 -13.47 -11.83 1.30
CA LYS A 139 -13.79 -13.16 1.85
C LYS A 139 -15.27 -13.33 2.14
N ASN A 140 -15.90 -12.35 2.78
CA ASN A 140 -17.33 -12.34 3.06
C ASN A 140 -17.85 -10.91 3.30
N PRO A 141 -18.41 -10.23 2.28
CA PRO A 141 -18.87 -8.85 2.42
C PRO A 141 -20.06 -8.68 3.38
N LYS A 142 -20.69 -9.77 3.82
CA LYS A 142 -21.82 -9.74 4.77
C LYS A 142 -21.40 -9.94 6.22
N LYS A 143 -20.11 -10.20 6.49
CA LYS A 143 -19.61 -10.47 7.83
C LYS A 143 -18.25 -9.82 8.04
N THR A 144 -18.12 -9.10 9.15
CA THR A 144 -16.83 -8.61 9.65
C THR A 144 -16.08 -9.76 10.30
N LEU A 145 -15.09 -10.35 9.61
CA LEU A 145 -14.28 -11.45 10.11
C LEU A 145 -13.24 -10.96 11.11
N TYR A 146 -12.71 -9.74 10.91
CA TYR A 146 -11.66 -9.13 11.74
C TYR A 146 -12.20 -8.09 12.73
N ARG A 147 -13.36 -8.37 13.35
CA ARG A 147 -14.07 -7.41 14.21
C ARG A 147 -13.23 -6.94 15.41
N ASP A 148 -12.52 -7.86 16.03
CA ASP A 148 -11.73 -7.57 17.23
C ASP A 148 -10.49 -6.74 16.87
N GLU A 149 -9.89 -6.99 15.71
CA GLU A 149 -8.80 -6.20 15.15
C GLU A 149 -9.23 -4.78 14.83
N HIS A 150 -10.39 -4.60 14.17
CA HIS A 150 -10.97 -3.27 13.92
C HIS A 150 -11.18 -2.49 15.22
N LEU A 151 -11.79 -3.11 16.23
CA LEU A 151 -12.02 -2.49 17.53
C LEU A 151 -10.69 -2.12 18.22
N MET A 152 -9.70 -3.00 18.16
CA MET A 152 -8.38 -2.75 18.74
C MET A 152 -7.66 -1.61 18.01
N ILE A 153 -7.75 -1.53 16.68
CA ILE A 153 -7.18 -0.41 15.92
C ILE A 153 -7.84 0.91 16.32
N GLN A 154 -9.17 0.93 16.48
CA GLN A 154 -9.88 2.11 16.98
C GLN A 154 -9.38 2.53 18.37
N GLN A 155 -9.15 1.58 19.28
CA GLN A 155 -8.57 1.85 20.60
C GLN A 155 -7.13 2.40 20.52
N LEU A 156 -6.31 1.86 19.61
CA LEU A 156 -4.95 2.33 19.38
C LEU A 156 -4.90 3.73 18.76
N ILE A 157 -5.83 4.07 17.86
CA ILE A 157 -6.00 5.43 17.33
C ILE A 157 -6.36 6.39 18.47
N SER A 158 -7.32 5.99 19.32
CA SER A 158 -7.69 6.78 20.51
C SER A 158 -6.50 6.98 21.46
N GLN A 159 -5.71 5.93 21.70
CA GLN A 159 -4.49 6.03 22.50
C GLN A 159 -3.47 7.00 21.90
N LEU A 160 -3.24 6.94 20.58
CA LEU A 160 -2.34 7.87 19.89
C LEU A 160 -2.78 9.33 20.08
N PHE A 161 -4.07 9.62 19.90
CA PHE A 161 -4.58 10.97 20.10
C PHE A 161 -4.55 11.41 21.56
N LYS A 162 -4.70 10.49 22.51
CA LYS A 162 -4.52 10.79 23.93
C LYS A 162 -3.07 11.21 24.24
N ILE A 163 -2.08 10.51 23.68
CA ILE A 163 -0.66 10.85 23.85
C ILE A 163 -0.40 12.25 23.28
N ILE A 164 -0.84 12.51 22.04
CA ILE A 164 -0.68 13.81 21.39
C ILE A 164 -1.35 14.92 22.19
N LYS A 165 -2.57 14.69 22.70
CA LYS A 165 -3.34 15.67 23.47
C LYS A 165 -2.68 16.07 24.79
N ASN A 166 -1.94 15.16 25.40
CA ASN A 166 -1.27 15.41 26.68
C ASN A 166 0.13 16.04 26.51
N ASP A 167 0.60 16.23 25.27
CA ASP A 167 1.90 16.82 24.98
C ASP A 167 1.87 18.36 25.10
N VAL A 168 2.97 18.94 25.55
CA VAL A 168 3.13 20.41 25.69
C VAL A 168 2.99 21.14 24.36
N ASP A 169 3.36 20.50 23.25
CA ASP A 169 3.34 21.08 21.91
C ASP A 169 2.04 20.74 21.15
N TYR A 170 1.00 20.28 21.84
CA TYR A 170 -0.26 19.79 21.26
C TYR A 170 -0.84 20.71 20.17
N GLU A 171 -0.93 22.02 20.45
CA GLU A 171 -1.53 23.02 19.56
C GLU A 171 -0.80 23.12 18.20
N GLN A 172 0.46 22.71 18.12
CA GLN A 172 1.22 22.69 16.86
C GLN A 172 1.18 21.31 16.20
N ILE A 173 1.29 20.25 17.01
CA ILE A 173 1.40 18.87 16.53
C ILE A 173 0.07 18.38 15.94
N PHE A 174 -1.03 18.55 16.69
CA PHE A 174 -2.34 18.01 16.34
C PHE A 174 -2.85 18.49 14.97
N PRO A 175 -2.93 19.81 14.68
CA PRO A 175 -3.43 20.26 13.38
C PRO A 175 -2.54 19.79 12.22
N THR A 176 -1.23 19.67 12.44
CA THR A 176 -0.30 19.20 11.41
C THR A 176 -0.52 17.73 11.08
N ILE A 177 -0.68 16.87 12.09
CA ILE A 177 -0.97 15.43 11.87
C ILE A 177 -2.35 15.24 11.23
N VAL A 178 -3.38 15.90 11.75
CA VAL A 178 -4.75 15.71 11.26
C VAL A 178 -4.94 16.26 9.85
N SER A 179 -4.36 17.42 9.53
CA SER A 179 -4.44 18.00 8.18
C SER A 179 -3.81 17.10 7.13
N TYR A 180 -2.70 16.42 7.44
CA TYR A 180 -2.10 15.43 6.54
C TYR A 180 -3.10 14.32 6.12
N HIS A 181 -4.00 13.94 7.03
CA HIS A 181 -5.06 12.98 6.73
C HIS A 181 -6.28 13.62 6.04
N GLN A 182 -6.66 14.83 6.40
CA GLN A 182 -7.78 15.54 5.77
C GLN A 182 -7.55 15.77 4.28
N VAL A 183 -6.31 16.02 3.84
CA VAL A 183 -5.97 16.13 2.41
C VAL A 183 -6.27 14.83 1.63
N ASN A 184 -6.35 13.68 2.31
CA ASN A 184 -6.70 12.40 1.69
C ASN A 184 -8.21 12.12 1.69
N VAL A 185 -9.03 12.93 2.36
CA VAL A 185 -10.49 12.86 2.29
C VAL A 185 -10.94 13.79 1.17
N SER A 186 -11.67 13.25 0.18
CA SER A 186 -12.18 14.04 -0.93
C SER A 186 -12.97 15.24 -0.41
N GLN A 187 -12.47 16.45 -0.69
CA GLN A 187 -13.27 17.66 -0.62
C GLN A 187 -14.18 17.62 -1.85
N TYR A 188 -15.43 17.21 -1.66
CA TYR A 188 -16.45 17.45 -2.65
C TYR A 188 -16.81 18.93 -2.56
N ASP A 189 -16.45 19.70 -3.58
CA ASP A 189 -16.94 21.07 -3.72
C ASP A 189 -18.47 21.00 -3.73
N SER A 190 -19.10 21.70 -2.78
CA SER A 190 -20.55 21.77 -2.59
C SER A 190 -21.21 22.69 -3.60
#